data_AF-A0A1E7FDK5-F1
#
_entry.id   AF-A0A1E7FDK5-F1
#
_cell.length_a   1.000
_cell.length_b   1.000
_cell.length_c   1.000
_cell.angle_alpha   90.00
_cell.angle_beta   90.00
_cell.angle_gamma   90.00
#
_symmetry.space_group_name_H-M   'P 1'
#
loop_
_entity.id
_entity.type
_entity.pdbx_description
1 polymer ?
#
loop_
_entity_poly.entity_id
_entity_poly.type
_entity_poly.pdbx_seq_one_letter_code
_entity_poly.pdbx_strand_id
1 'polypeptide(L)'
;MQSLYNETKHIELLPSTATYSTIFYLLSKIKDARAPVRATEMMNEMKNQQKEGNINVRPDATTYAYLINIFTKARLPEASEVATKYLKEVEEGFAAGDDNLRPTKLLYSAVLQAYAKSASREGAKLAEELLQRTKDLYKQGKIYAKPTTLYYNAVMDGLARSRQGKPAALRAEKLLDELETRGRAGDPELSPTSRSYNAVILAWKISNCTEAPQRAEAILKRMNGRYRVGDTNCRPDQVTINSIIGVWANSRETGAAERAETYLKFMEQLYYEADDESLKPDSISYNTVIDAYAWCSSTEGAHRAEEVYNRMQKKFLATGDDDLRPNIITLTTLTNAWSRSGDVKSESKLKNLRYLISQTRNQGKKVSK
;
A
#
# COMPACT_ATOMS: atom_id res chain seq x y z
N MET A 1 -13.06 26.50 -20.40
CA MET A 1 -12.73 26.07 -21.78
C MET A 1 -13.81 26.51 -22.75
N GLN A 2 -15.06 26.05 -22.64
CA GLN A 2 -16.15 26.46 -23.54
C GLN A 2 -16.36 28.00 -23.59
N SER A 3 -16.39 28.68 -22.43
CA SER A 3 -16.53 30.16 -22.42
C SER A 3 -15.30 30.87 -23.02
N LEU A 4 -14.09 30.40 -22.70
CA LEU A 4 -12.83 30.89 -23.30
C LEU A 4 -12.77 30.67 -24.82
N TYR A 5 -13.24 29.54 -25.34
CA TYR A 5 -13.36 29.32 -26.78
C TYR A 5 -14.38 30.26 -27.41
N ASN A 6 -15.55 30.42 -26.79
CA ASN A 6 -16.59 31.31 -27.30
C ASN A 6 -16.12 32.77 -27.37
N GLU A 7 -15.24 33.20 -26.47
CA GLU A 7 -14.63 34.53 -26.45
C GLU A 7 -13.48 34.69 -27.44
N THR A 8 -12.58 33.70 -27.53
CA THR A 8 -11.31 33.84 -28.28
C THR A 8 -11.36 33.24 -29.69
N LYS A 9 -12.32 32.36 -29.98
CA LYS A 9 -12.43 31.53 -31.20
C LYS A 9 -11.15 30.77 -31.58
N HIS A 10 -10.23 30.56 -30.65
CA HIS A 10 -9.02 29.79 -30.87
C HIS A 10 -9.34 28.29 -30.95
N ILE A 11 -9.06 27.66 -32.10
CA ILE A 11 -9.38 26.26 -32.40
C ILE A 11 -8.76 25.28 -31.37
N GLU A 12 -7.61 25.60 -30.79
CA GLU A 12 -6.95 24.78 -29.76
C GLU A 12 -7.73 24.69 -28.43
N LEU A 13 -8.69 25.60 -28.21
CA LEU A 13 -9.57 25.58 -27.04
C LEU A 13 -10.85 24.78 -27.26
N LEU A 14 -11.05 24.21 -28.46
CA LEU A 14 -12.14 23.27 -28.71
C LEU A 14 -11.97 22.03 -27.81
N PRO A 15 -13.05 21.59 -27.12
CA PRO A 15 -13.03 20.32 -26.42
C PRO A 15 -12.62 19.20 -27.38
N SER A 16 -11.60 18.44 -26.97
CA SER A 16 -11.05 17.29 -27.69
C SER A 16 -10.73 16.16 -26.71
N THR A 17 -10.63 14.93 -27.20
CA THR A 17 -10.19 13.79 -26.37
C THR A 17 -8.87 14.06 -25.64
N ALA A 18 -7.94 14.79 -26.26
CA ALA A 18 -6.67 15.18 -25.63
C ALA A 18 -6.85 16.16 -24.46
N THR A 19 -7.69 17.19 -24.62
CA THR A 19 -7.98 18.14 -23.53
C THR A 19 -8.68 17.45 -22.35
N TYR A 20 -9.68 16.60 -22.60
CA TYR A 20 -10.32 15.81 -21.55
C TYR A 20 -9.33 14.88 -20.86
N SER A 21 -8.52 14.12 -21.62
CA SER A 21 -7.50 13.22 -21.08
C SER A 21 -6.50 13.96 -20.17
N THR A 22 -6.13 15.18 -20.53
CA THR A 22 -5.24 16.02 -19.72
C THR A 22 -5.91 16.44 -18.41
N ILE A 23 -7.19 16.84 -18.44
CA ILE A 23 -7.92 17.20 -17.22
C ILE A 23 -8.11 15.96 -16.33
N PHE A 24 -8.48 14.81 -16.88
CA PHE A 24 -8.57 13.56 -16.13
C PHE A 24 -7.22 13.16 -15.53
N TYR A 25 -6.12 13.32 -16.28
CA TYR A 25 -4.78 13.11 -15.75
C TYR A 25 -4.51 14.02 -14.55
N LEU A 26 -4.77 15.33 -14.66
CA LEU A 26 -4.58 16.29 -13.57
C LEU A 26 -5.44 15.95 -12.34
N LEU A 27 -6.74 15.69 -12.54
CA LEU A 27 -7.64 15.25 -11.48
C LEU A 27 -7.16 13.95 -10.83
N SER A 28 -6.59 13.03 -11.61
CA SER A 28 -6.02 11.79 -11.08
C SER A 28 -4.78 12.03 -10.21
N LYS A 29 -4.11 13.19 -10.30
CA LYS A 29 -2.95 13.53 -9.47
C LYS A 29 -3.33 14.27 -8.19
N ILE A 30 -4.43 15.01 -8.19
CA ILE A 30 -4.88 15.82 -7.07
C ILE A 30 -5.58 14.96 -6.02
N LYS A 31 -5.37 15.26 -4.73
CA LYS A 31 -6.15 14.69 -3.62
C LYS A 31 -7.33 15.61 -3.30
N ASP A 32 -8.36 15.59 -4.13
CA ASP A 32 -9.61 16.36 -3.93
C ASP A 32 -10.79 15.38 -3.75
N ALA A 33 -11.55 15.54 -2.66
CA ALA A 33 -12.73 14.72 -2.37
C ALA A 33 -13.85 14.90 -3.41
N ARG A 34 -13.88 16.04 -4.12
CA ARG A 34 -14.84 16.32 -5.21
C ARG A 34 -14.36 15.85 -6.57
N ALA A 35 -13.11 15.38 -6.69
CA ALA A 35 -12.57 14.92 -7.97
C ALA A 35 -13.40 13.79 -8.61
N PRO A 36 -13.90 12.77 -7.87
CA PRO A 36 -14.71 11.70 -8.47
C PRO A 36 -16.03 12.20 -9.07
N VAL A 37 -16.70 13.15 -8.39
CA VAL A 37 -17.97 13.74 -8.87
C VAL A 37 -17.72 14.51 -10.16
N ARG A 38 -16.75 15.44 -10.15
CA ARG A 38 -16.36 16.22 -11.34
C ARG A 38 -15.94 15.33 -12.51
N ALA A 39 -15.14 14.30 -12.22
CA ALA A 39 -14.68 13.36 -13.24
C ALA A 39 -15.85 12.56 -13.86
N THR A 40 -16.88 12.24 -13.08
CA THR A 40 -18.08 11.55 -13.57
C THR A 40 -18.94 12.48 -14.43
N GLU A 41 -19.15 13.72 -14.00
CA GLU A 41 -19.86 14.75 -14.78
C GLU A 41 -19.17 14.97 -16.14
N MET A 42 -17.85 15.15 -16.13
CA MET A 42 -17.05 15.31 -17.35
C MET A 42 -17.12 14.09 -18.27
N MET A 43 -17.09 12.87 -17.71
CA MET A 43 -17.21 11.64 -18.51
C MET A 43 -18.59 11.55 -19.17
N ASN A 44 -19.65 11.94 -18.47
CA ASN A 44 -21.00 11.97 -19.03
C ASN A 44 -21.15 13.04 -20.11
N GLU A 45 -20.58 14.22 -19.89
CA GLU A 45 -20.51 15.29 -20.90
C GLU A 45 -19.80 14.79 -22.17
N MET A 46 -18.64 14.16 -22.02
CA MET A 46 -17.86 13.61 -23.12
C MET A 46 -18.66 12.56 -23.92
N LYS A 47 -19.40 11.68 -23.24
CA LYS A 47 -20.29 10.68 -23.86
C LYS A 47 -21.49 11.31 -24.56
N ASN A 48 -22.05 12.40 -24.02
CA ASN A 48 -23.18 13.09 -24.64
C ASN A 48 -22.75 13.82 -25.91
N GLN A 49 -21.60 14.51 -25.89
CA GLN A 49 -21.05 15.17 -27.08
C GLN A 49 -20.77 14.16 -28.21
N GLN A 50 -20.28 12.96 -27.88
CA GLN A 50 -20.12 11.88 -28.86
C GLN A 50 -21.47 11.48 -29.49
N LYS A 51 -22.53 11.32 -28.68
CA LYS A 51 -23.88 10.97 -29.17
C LYS A 51 -24.50 12.07 -30.05
N GLU A 52 -24.18 13.32 -29.76
CA GLU A 52 -24.59 14.48 -30.56
C GLU A 52 -23.79 14.62 -31.89
N GLY A 53 -22.87 13.70 -32.16
CA GLY A 53 -22.12 13.64 -33.43
C GLY A 53 -20.79 14.39 -33.41
N ASN A 54 -20.31 14.86 -32.26
CA ASN A 54 -19.00 15.49 -32.17
C ASN A 54 -17.87 14.45 -32.25
N ILE A 55 -17.29 14.29 -33.43
CA ILE A 55 -16.22 13.31 -33.72
C ILE A 55 -14.94 13.60 -32.93
N ASN A 56 -14.69 14.85 -32.54
CA ASN A 56 -13.46 15.27 -31.85
C ASN A 56 -13.42 14.89 -30.36
N VAL A 57 -14.57 14.52 -29.79
CA VAL A 57 -14.73 14.23 -28.36
C VAL A 57 -15.25 12.81 -28.20
N ARG A 58 -14.33 11.87 -28.04
CA ARG A 58 -14.63 10.44 -27.84
C ARG A 58 -13.85 9.89 -26.66
N PRO A 59 -14.51 9.29 -25.65
CA PRO A 59 -13.82 8.58 -24.58
C PRO A 59 -12.93 7.49 -25.16
N ASP A 60 -11.72 7.37 -24.62
CA ASP A 60 -10.76 6.33 -24.97
C ASP A 60 -10.39 5.51 -23.73
N ALA A 61 -9.69 4.38 -23.93
CA ALA A 61 -9.25 3.52 -22.83
C ALA A 61 -8.40 4.28 -21.78
N THR A 62 -7.67 5.31 -22.20
CA THR A 62 -6.84 6.16 -21.33
C THR A 62 -7.70 7.00 -20.38
N THR A 63 -8.77 7.62 -20.91
CA THR A 63 -9.73 8.44 -20.17
C THR A 63 -10.42 7.60 -19.08
N TYR A 64 -10.87 6.38 -19.42
CA TYR A 64 -11.42 5.46 -18.43
C TYR A 64 -10.40 5.05 -17.36
N ALA A 65 -9.15 4.81 -17.75
CA ALA A 65 -8.10 4.45 -16.79
C ALA A 65 -7.83 5.58 -15.78
N TYR A 66 -7.84 6.84 -16.21
CA TYR A 66 -7.72 7.98 -15.30
C TYR A 66 -8.93 8.14 -14.39
N LEU A 67 -10.15 7.96 -14.92
CA LEU A 67 -11.37 7.97 -14.13
C LEU A 67 -11.30 6.93 -13.00
N ILE A 68 -10.94 5.68 -13.31
CA ILE A 68 -10.79 4.61 -12.30
C ILE A 68 -9.72 4.99 -11.26
N ASN A 69 -8.60 5.57 -11.69
CA ASN A 69 -7.55 6.02 -10.77
C ASN A 69 -8.02 7.14 -9.83
N ILE A 70 -8.89 8.04 -10.28
CA ILE A 70 -9.49 9.09 -9.44
C ILE A 70 -10.32 8.46 -8.32
N PHE A 71 -11.23 7.56 -8.65
CA PHE A 71 -12.04 6.82 -7.66
C PHE A 71 -11.16 6.03 -6.69
N THR A 72 -10.15 5.33 -7.22
CA THR A 72 -9.20 4.52 -6.46
C THR A 72 -8.35 5.35 -5.48
N LYS A 73 -8.01 6.59 -5.83
CA LYS A 73 -7.26 7.51 -4.95
C LYS A 73 -8.14 8.20 -3.92
N ALA A 74 -9.39 8.48 -4.25
CA ALA A 74 -10.38 8.98 -3.31
C ALA A 74 -10.80 7.93 -2.26
N ARG A 75 -10.39 6.67 -2.42
CA ARG A 75 -10.71 5.53 -1.53
C ARG A 75 -12.21 5.32 -1.36
N LEU A 76 -12.95 5.55 -2.44
CA LEU A 76 -14.39 5.28 -2.48
C LEU A 76 -14.66 3.77 -2.52
N PRO A 77 -15.64 3.26 -1.77
CA PRO A 77 -15.98 1.83 -1.77
C PRO A 77 -16.42 1.33 -3.15
N GLU A 78 -17.08 2.21 -3.94
CA GLU A 78 -17.58 1.91 -5.28
C GLU A 78 -16.46 1.81 -6.33
N ALA A 79 -15.20 2.12 -5.99
CA ALA A 79 -14.10 2.13 -6.95
C ALA A 79 -13.92 0.78 -7.68
N SER A 80 -14.17 -0.34 -6.98
CA SER A 80 -14.09 -1.68 -7.58
C SER A 80 -15.24 -1.96 -8.57
N GLU A 81 -16.45 -1.53 -8.26
CA GLU A 81 -17.62 -1.66 -9.13
C GLU A 81 -17.46 -0.80 -10.38
N VAL A 82 -17.02 0.45 -10.19
CA VAL A 82 -16.70 1.40 -11.26
C VAL A 82 -15.62 0.83 -12.19
N ALA A 83 -14.57 0.23 -11.63
CA ALA A 83 -13.51 -0.39 -12.41
C ALA A 83 -14.03 -1.59 -13.24
N THR A 84 -14.90 -2.41 -12.65
CA THR A 84 -15.52 -3.56 -13.33
C THR A 84 -16.39 -3.11 -14.50
N LYS A 85 -17.25 -2.11 -14.26
CA LYS A 85 -18.15 -1.53 -15.26
C LYS A 85 -17.36 -0.98 -16.46
N TYR A 86 -16.37 -0.13 -16.20
CA TYR A 86 -15.64 0.52 -17.29
C TYR A 86 -14.63 -0.39 -17.99
N LEU A 87 -14.05 -1.38 -17.30
CA LEU A 87 -13.26 -2.41 -17.98
C LEU A 87 -14.12 -3.16 -18.99
N LYS A 88 -15.32 -3.58 -18.59
CA LYS A 88 -16.26 -4.28 -19.47
C LYS A 88 -16.67 -3.42 -20.67
N GLU A 89 -17.01 -2.14 -20.42
CA GLU A 89 -17.38 -1.19 -21.47
C GLU A 89 -16.26 -1.02 -22.51
N VAL A 90 -15.00 -0.91 -22.07
CA VAL A 90 -13.85 -0.78 -22.97
C VAL A 90 -13.57 -2.07 -23.74
N GLU A 91 -13.60 -3.24 -23.08
CA GLU A 91 -13.36 -4.53 -23.73
C GLU A 91 -14.46 -4.87 -24.75
N GLU A 92 -15.74 -4.65 -24.43
CA GLU A 92 -16.87 -4.90 -25.34
C GLU A 92 -16.88 -3.91 -26.52
N GLY A 93 -16.60 -2.63 -26.26
CA GLY A 93 -16.51 -1.63 -27.32
C GLY A 93 -15.38 -1.91 -28.31
N PHE A 94 -14.21 -2.34 -27.83
CA PHE A 94 -13.12 -2.76 -28.71
C PHE A 94 -13.46 -4.03 -29.50
N ALA A 95 -14.11 -5.01 -28.86
CA ALA A 95 -14.58 -6.22 -29.55
C ALA A 95 -15.63 -5.92 -30.62
N ALA A 96 -16.43 -4.86 -30.44
CA ALA A 96 -17.38 -4.36 -31.43
C ALA A 96 -16.72 -3.52 -32.57
N GLY A 97 -15.41 -3.33 -32.53
CA GLY A 97 -14.64 -2.62 -33.57
C GLY A 97 -14.35 -1.15 -33.29
N ASP A 98 -14.58 -0.64 -32.06
CA ASP A 98 -14.18 0.71 -31.70
C ASP A 98 -12.70 0.77 -31.29
N ASP A 99 -11.84 1.15 -32.24
CA ASP A 99 -10.40 1.26 -32.03
C ASP A 99 -10.00 2.29 -30.94
N ASN A 100 -10.85 3.29 -30.65
CA ASN A 100 -10.60 4.24 -29.55
C ASN A 100 -10.64 3.55 -28.17
N LEU A 101 -11.35 2.43 -28.07
CA LEU A 101 -11.49 1.65 -26.86
C LEU A 101 -10.46 0.51 -26.78
N ARG A 102 -9.42 0.52 -27.61
CA ARG A 102 -8.32 -0.45 -27.50
C ARG A 102 -7.76 -0.46 -26.07
N PRO A 103 -7.85 -1.59 -25.32
CA PRO A 103 -7.35 -1.65 -23.96
C PRO A 103 -5.86 -1.33 -23.89
N THR A 104 -5.43 -0.73 -22.78
CA THR A 104 -4.04 -0.30 -22.58
C THR A 104 -3.47 -0.92 -21.31
N LYS A 105 -2.13 -0.94 -21.22
CA LYS A 105 -1.44 -1.34 -19.97
C LYS A 105 -1.90 -0.50 -18.77
N LEU A 106 -2.19 0.79 -19.01
CA LEU A 106 -2.66 1.73 -17.99
C LEU A 106 -4.04 1.35 -17.47
N LEU A 107 -4.98 0.98 -18.36
CA LEU A 107 -6.32 0.54 -17.98
C LEU A 107 -6.28 -0.69 -17.05
N TYR A 108 -5.60 -1.76 -17.48
CA TYR A 108 -5.48 -2.96 -16.65
C TYR A 108 -4.80 -2.67 -15.31
N SER A 109 -3.77 -1.80 -15.29
CA SER A 109 -3.12 -1.39 -14.05
C SER A 109 -4.06 -0.64 -13.11
N ALA A 110 -4.91 0.23 -13.64
CA ALA A 110 -5.86 1.02 -12.86
C ALA A 110 -6.94 0.13 -12.24
N VAL A 111 -7.46 -0.81 -13.03
CA VAL A 111 -8.48 -1.77 -12.56
C VAL A 111 -7.90 -2.69 -11.47
N LEU A 112 -6.70 -3.25 -11.69
CA LEU A 112 -6.04 -4.08 -10.68
C LEU A 112 -5.79 -3.31 -9.37
N GLN A 113 -5.39 -2.05 -9.45
CA GLN A 113 -5.23 -1.20 -8.27
C GLN A 113 -6.57 -0.91 -7.57
N ALA A 114 -7.65 -0.67 -8.33
CA ALA A 114 -8.98 -0.47 -7.77
C ALA A 114 -9.45 -1.71 -6.99
N TYR A 115 -9.27 -2.90 -7.57
CA TYR A 115 -9.57 -4.17 -6.93
C TYR A 115 -8.68 -4.43 -5.70
N ALA A 116 -7.39 -4.14 -5.78
CA ALA A 116 -6.47 -4.31 -4.64
C ALA A 116 -6.84 -3.40 -3.45
N LYS A 117 -7.21 -2.14 -3.75
CA LYS A 117 -7.55 -1.14 -2.72
C LYS A 117 -8.96 -1.28 -2.14
N SER A 118 -9.84 -2.06 -2.75
CA SER A 118 -11.14 -2.37 -2.12
C SER A 118 -10.97 -3.14 -0.81
N ALA A 119 -9.83 -3.83 -0.63
CA ALA A 119 -9.51 -4.65 0.54
C ALA A 119 -10.61 -5.70 0.87
N SER A 120 -11.39 -6.11 -0.14
CA SER A 120 -12.45 -7.12 -0.02
C SER A 120 -12.00 -8.48 -0.57
N ARG A 121 -12.71 -9.55 -0.18
CA ARG A 121 -12.45 -10.91 -0.70
C ARG A 121 -12.76 -11.00 -2.18
N GLU A 122 -13.84 -10.35 -2.58
CA GLU A 122 -14.32 -10.21 -3.95
C GLU A 122 -13.30 -9.44 -4.79
N GLY A 123 -12.77 -8.31 -4.27
CA GLY A 123 -11.75 -7.52 -4.95
C GLY A 123 -10.47 -8.32 -5.19
N ALA A 124 -9.99 -9.07 -4.19
CA ALA A 124 -8.82 -9.92 -4.38
C ALA A 124 -9.05 -11.01 -5.44
N LYS A 125 -10.22 -11.65 -5.43
CA LYS A 125 -10.60 -12.65 -6.44
C LYS A 125 -10.64 -12.03 -7.85
N LEU A 126 -11.29 -10.88 -8.01
CA LEU A 126 -11.35 -10.16 -9.28
C LEU A 126 -9.96 -9.73 -9.77
N ALA A 127 -9.06 -9.36 -8.86
CA ALA A 127 -7.68 -9.02 -9.19
C ALA A 127 -6.90 -10.23 -9.71
N GLU A 128 -7.03 -11.40 -9.06
CA GLU A 128 -6.43 -12.65 -9.53
C GLU A 128 -6.98 -13.08 -10.89
N GLU A 129 -8.30 -13.02 -11.07
CA GLU A 129 -8.97 -13.34 -12.35
C GLU A 129 -8.52 -12.41 -13.47
N LEU A 130 -8.38 -11.12 -13.21
CA LEU A 130 -7.90 -10.15 -14.21
C LEU A 130 -6.42 -10.35 -14.55
N LEU A 131 -5.57 -10.68 -13.56
CA LEU A 131 -4.18 -11.03 -13.83
C LEU A 131 -4.08 -12.31 -14.68
N GLN A 132 -4.91 -13.32 -14.41
CA GLN A 132 -4.94 -14.52 -15.23
C GLN A 132 -5.45 -14.22 -16.65
N ARG A 133 -6.51 -13.41 -16.78
CA ARG A 133 -7.04 -12.96 -18.08
C ARG A 133 -5.98 -12.22 -18.91
N THR A 134 -5.24 -11.30 -18.31
CA THR A 134 -4.17 -10.57 -19.02
C THR A 134 -3.03 -11.49 -19.49
N LYS A 135 -2.66 -12.50 -18.68
CA LYS A 135 -1.71 -13.54 -19.11
C LYS A 135 -2.21 -14.32 -20.32
N ASP A 136 -3.48 -14.71 -20.33
CA ASP A 136 -4.05 -15.50 -21.42
C ASP A 136 -4.23 -14.68 -22.69
N LEU A 137 -4.64 -13.42 -22.59
CA LEU A 137 -4.65 -12.47 -23.71
C LEU A 137 -3.24 -12.27 -24.30
N TYR A 138 -2.22 -12.15 -23.46
CA TYR A 138 -0.85 -12.01 -23.93
C TYR A 138 -0.36 -13.26 -24.67
N LYS A 139 -0.69 -14.47 -24.19
CA LYS A 139 -0.40 -15.73 -24.90
C LYS A 139 -1.08 -15.80 -26.28
N GLN A 140 -2.25 -15.17 -26.43
CA GLN A 140 -2.95 -15.04 -27.71
C GLN A 140 -2.35 -13.94 -28.61
N GLY A 141 -1.21 -13.36 -28.26
CA GLY A 141 -0.53 -12.33 -29.04
C GLY A 141 -1.06 -10.91 -28.81
N LYS A 142 -1.95 -10.69 -27.83
CA LYS A 142 -2.46 -9.35 -27.50
C LYS A 142 -1.44 -8.59 -26.65
N ILE A 143 -0.53 -7.88 -27.31
CA ILE A 143 0.61 -7.16 -26.69
C ILE A 143 0.16 -6.14 -25.63
N TYR A 144 -1.00 -5.49 -25.84
CA TYR A 144 -1.53 -4.48 -24.91
C TYR A 144 -1.88 -5.04 -23.51
N ALA A 145 -2.06 -6.37 -23.41
CA ALA A 145 -2.35 -7.07 -22.17
C ALA A 145 -1.09 -7.71 -21.53
N LYS A 146 0.13 -7.41 -22.03
CA LYS A 146 1.37 -7.97 -21.46
C LYS A 146 1.43 -7.69 -19.95
N PRO A 147 1.48 -8.72 -19.09
CA PRO A 147 1.60 -8.54 -17.64
C PRO A 147 2.91 -7.83 -17.27
N THR A 148 2.86 -7.00 -16.23
CA THR A 148 4.02 -6.25 -15.70
C THR A 148 4.16 -6.50 -14.20
N THR A 149 5.34 -6.20 -13.62
CA THR A 149 5.55 -6.26 -12.17
C THR A 149 4.47 -5.51 -11.38
N LEU A 150 3.97 -4.38 -11.91
CA LEU A 150 2.90 -3.60 -11.28
C LEU A 150 1.61 -4.42 -11.09
N TYR A 151 1.30 -5.33 -12.01
CA TYR A 151 0.09 -6.14 -11.96
C TYR A 151 0.20 -7.17 -10.84
N TYR A 152 1.34 -7.87 -10.77
CA TYR A 152 1.64 -8.82 -9.70
C TYR A 152 1.60 -8.13 -8.33
N ASN A 153 2.24 -6.96 -8.21
CA ASN A 153 2.26 -6.20 -6.96
C ASN A 153 0.84 -5.81 -6.50
N ALA A 154 -0.03 -5.37 -7.42
CA ALA A 154 -1.41 -5.04 -7.10
C ALA A 154 -2.19 -6.27 -6.61
N VAL A 155 -2.08 -7.42 -7.28
CA VAL A 155 -2.76 -8.65 -6.85
C VAL A 155 -2.24 -9.14 -5.50
N MET A 156 -0.92 -9.15 -5.28
CA MET A 156 -0.32 -9.53 -3.99
C MET A 156 -0.76 -8.61 -2.84
N ASP A 157 -0.81 -7.29 -3.08
CA ASP A 157 -1.32 -6.32 -2.08
C ASP A 157 -2.82 -6.52 -1.80
N GLY A 158 -3.63 -6.77 -2.85
CA GLY A 158 -5.05 -7.10 -2.70
C GLY A 158 -5.28 -8.38 -1.90
N LEU A 159 -4.51 -9.43 -2.18
CA LEU A 159 -4.52 -10.67 -1.42
C LEU A 159 -4.18 -10.43 0.06
N ALA A 160 -3.12 -9.66 0.34
CA ALA A 160 -2.73 -9.31 1.70
C ALA A 160 -3.87 -8.59 2.44
N ARG A 161 -4.49 -7.59 1.81
CA ARG A 161 -5.53 -6.75 2.43
C ARG A 161 -6.89 -7.42 2.54
N SER A 162 -7.15 -8.49 1.78
CA SER A 162 -8.42 -9.24 1.84
C SER A 162 -8.65 -10.03 3.13
N ARG A 163 -7.63 -10.15 3.98
CA ARG A 163 -7.67 -10.84 5.30
C ARG A 163 -8.22 -12.28 5.24
N GLN A 164 -7.88 -13.00 4.18
CA GLN A 164 -8.27 -14.42 4.00
C GLN A 164 -7.32 -15.40 4.70
N GLY A 165 -6.42 -14.92 5.59
CA GLY A 165 -5.51 -15.77 6.36
C GLY A 165 -4.40 -16.43 5.52
N LYS A 166 -3.98 -17.62 5.94
CA LYS A 166 -2.91 -18.42 5.30
C LYS A 166 -3.13 -18.66 3.79
N PRO A 167 -4.35 -18.97 3.29
CA PRO A 167 -4.58 -19.16 1.85
C PRO A 167 -4.24 -17.94 0.98
N ALA A 168 -4.47 -16.71 1.45
CA ALA A 168 -4.08 -15.51 0.68
C ALA A 168 -2.57 -15.32 0.69
N ALA A 169 -1.90 -15.55 1.83
CA ALA A 169 -0.45 -15.43 1.94
C ALA A 169 0.28 -16.44 1.03
N LEU A 170 -0.17 -17.70 0.99
CA LEU A 170 0.38 -18.73 0.11
C LEU A 170 0.20 -18.38 -1.38
N ARG A 171 -0.95 -17.83 -1.77
CA ARG A 171 -1.19 -17.39 -3.15
C ARG A 171 -0.33 -16.18 -3.53
N ALA A 172 -0.17 -15.22 -2.60
CA ALA A 172 0.73 -14.09 -2.81
C ALA A 172 2.19 -14.55 -2.99
N GLU A 173 2.64 -15.52 -2.18
CA GLU A 173 3.98 -16.09 -2.32
C GLU A 173 4.15 -16.84 -3.65
N LYS A 174 3.15 -17.62 -4.08
CA LYS A 174 3.16 -18.29 -5.39
C LYS A 174 3.29 -17.29 -6.56
N LEU A 175 2.64 -16.13 -6.46
CA LEU A 175 2.77 -15.06 -7.46
C LEU A 175 4.17 -14.44 -7.46
N LEU A 176 4.81 -14.31 -6.30
CA LEU A 176 6.21 -13.87 -6.21
C LEU A 176 7.18 -14.91 -6.80
N ASP A 177 6.95 -16.21 -6.55
CA ASP A 177 7.74 -17.29 -7.14
C ASP A 177 7.65 -17.30 -8.67
N GLU A 178 6.45 -17.06 -9.20
CA GLU A 178 6.23 -16.89 -10.64
C GLU A 178 6.97 -15.66 -11.18
N LEU A 179 6.85 -14.50 -10.50
CA LEU A 179 7.52 -13.26 -10.90
C LEU A 179 9.05 -13.41 -10.90
N GLU A 180 9.62 -14.06 -9.89
CA GLU A 180 11.05 -14.35 -9.84
C GLU A 180 11.50 -15.29 -10.96
N THR A 181 10.71 -16.33 -11.24
CA THR A 181 11.02 -17.30 -12.30
C THR A 181 10.99 -16.65 -13.68
N ARG A 182 10.01 -15.79 -13.93
CA ARG A 182 9.91 -15.01 -15.17
C ARG A 182 11.02 -13.98 -15.29
N GLY A 183 11.39 -13.32 -14.20
CA GLY A 183 12.51 -12.37 -14.20
C GLY A 183 13.85 -13.05 -14.45
N ARG A 184 14.09 -14.25 -13.90
CA ARG A 184 15.28 -15.06 -14.22
C ARG A 184 15.31 -15.52 -15.67
N ALA A 185 14.14 -15.73 -16.29
CA ALA A 185 14.03 -16.04 -17.72
C ALA A 185 14.31 -14.82 -18.63
N GLY A 186 14.61 -13.64 -18.05
CA GLY A 186 15.03 -12.46 -18.81
C GLY A 186 13.91 -11.58 -19.34
N ASP A 187 12.68 -11.66 -18.80
CA ASP A 187 11.63 -10.71 -19.18
C ASP A 187 11.84 -9.36 -18.46
N PRO A 188 12.19 -8.28 -19.18
CA PRO A 188 12.50 -6.98 -18.57
C PRO A 188 11.30 -6.31 -17.89
N GLU A 189 10.08 -6.71 -18.24
CA GLU A 189 8.84 -6.16 -17.65
C GLU A 189 8.45 -6.88 -16.35
N LEU A 190 9.13 -7.99 -16.03
CA LEU A 190 8.83 -8.87 -14.91
C LEU A 190 10.08 -9.10 -14.06
N SER A 191 10.48 -8.08 -13.30
CA SER A 191 11.46 -8.24 -12.21
C SER A 191 10.79 -7.95 -10.86
N PRO A 192 10.98 -8.78 -9.82
CA PRO A 192 10.53 -8.44 -8.49
C PRO A 192 11.25 -7.17 -8.00
N THR A 193 10.56 -6.44 -7.13
CA THR A 193 11.02 -5.17 -6.54
C THR A 193 10.78 -5.22 -5.03
N SER A 194 11.27 -4.24 -4.27
CA SER A 194 10.96 -4.14 -2.83
C SER A 194 9.45 -4.12 -2.56
N ARG A 195 8.66 -3.53 -3.45
CA ARG A 195 7.19 -3.59 -3.38
C ARG A 195 6.63 -5.00 -3.52
N SER A 196 7.24 -5.84 -4.36
CA SER A 196 6.82 -7.23 -4.57
C SER A 196 7.03 -8.06 -3.29
N TYR A 197 8.22 -7.96 -2.69
CA TYR A 197 8.55 -8.64 -1.43
C TYR A 197 7.71 -8.10 -0.27
N ASN A 198 7.58 -6.77 -0.16
CA ASN A 198 6.78 -6.13 0.89
C ASN A 198 5.31 -6.56 0.86
N ALA A 199 4.71 -6.73 -0.32
CA ALA A 199 3.34 -7.21 -0.44
C ALA A 199 3.15 -8.63 0.11
N VAL A 200 4.11 -9.54 -0.15
CA VAL A 200 4.06 -10.93 0.37
C VAL A 200 4.33 -10.97 1.87
N ILE A 201 5.32 -10.21 2.37
CA ILE A 201 5.59 -10.11 3.81
C ILE A 201 4.36 -9.53 4.53
N LEU A 202 3.70 -8.53 3.95
CA LEU A 202 2.45 -7.99 4.47
C LEU A 202 1.33 -9.04 4.49
N ALA A 203 1.21 -9.88 3.46
CA ALA A 203 0.24 -10.97 3.44
C ALA A 203 0.49 -11.97 4.59
N TRP A 204 1.74 -12.34 4.84
CA TRP A 204 2.11 -13.18 5.98
C TRP A 204 1.83 -12.49 7.31
N LYS A 205 2.15 -11.20 7.46
CA LYS A 205 1.83 -10.39 8.65
C LYS A 205 0.34 -10.39 8.98
N ILE A 206 -0.52 -10.18 7.98
CA ILE A 206 -1.97 -10.12 8.15
C ILE A 206 -2.55 -11.52 8.36
N SER A 207 -1.91 -12.57 7.85
CA SER A 207 -2.40 -13.94 7.98
C SER A 207 -2.49 -14.42 9.44
N ASN A 208 -1.61 -13.89 10.30
CA ASN A 208 -1.46 -14.24 11.71
C ASN A 208 -1.43 -15.77 11.98
N CYS A 209 -0.87 -16.53 11.04
CA CYS A 209 -0.69 -17.97 11.20
C CYS A 209 0.66 -18.28 11.87
N THR A 210 0.76 -19.47 12.47
CA THR A 210 1.94 -19.89 13.23
C THR A 210 3.22 -19.89 12.41
N GLU A 211 3.17 -20.23 11.12
CA GLU A 211 4.34 -20.25 10.23
C GLU A 211 4.72 -18.85 9.68
N ALA A 212 3.90 -17.82 9.94
CA ALA A 212 4.10 -16.51 9.34
C ALA A 212 5.50 -15.91 9.61
N PRO A 213 6.08 -15.99 10.82
CA PRO A 213 7.42 -15.47 11.10
C PRO A 213 8.50 -16.13 10.25
N GLN A 214 8.51 -17.47 10.19
CA GLN A 214 9.54 -18.21 9.45
C GLN A 214 9.40 -17.99 7.95
N ARG A 215 8.16 -17.91 7.43
CA ARG A 215 7.91 -17.59 6.02
C ARG A 215 8.34 -16.17 5.69
N ALA A 216 7.97 -15.19 6.51
CA ALA A 216 8.35 -13.80 6.30
C ALA A 216 9.88 -13.61 6.32
N GLU A 217 10.60 -14.26 7.24
CA GLU A 217 12.07 -14.25 7.26
C GLU A 217 12.68 -14.94 6.03
N ALA A 218 12.10 -16.04 5.55
CA ALA A 218 12.56 -16.69 4.33
C ALA A 218 12.42 -15.76 3.11
N ILE A 219 11.32 -15.01 3.02
CA ILE A 219 11.11 -14.00 1.98
C ILE A 219 12.12 -12.83 2.12
N LEU A 220 12.39 -12.36 3.33
CA LEU A 220 13.43 -11.34 3.57
C LEU A 220 14.83 -11.84 3.16
N LYS A 221 15.17 -13.09 3.48
CA LYS A 221 16.45 -13.69 3.08
C LYS A 221 16.59 -13.79 1.55
N ARG A 222 15.52 -14.14 0.84
CA ARG A 222 15.47 -14.14 -0.63
C ARG A 222 15.72 -12.74 -1.20
N MET A 223 15.03 -11.74 -0.65
CA MET A 223 15.18 -10.33 -1.02
C MET A 223 16.63 -9.84 -0.81
N ASN A 224 17.22 -10.10 0.36
CA ASN A 224 18.63 -9.77 0.64
C ASN A 224 19.59 -10.49 -0.31
N GLY A 225 19.30 -11.75 -0.66
CA GLY A 225 20.08 -12.51 -1.61
C GLY A 225 20.18 -11.79 -2.96
N ARG A 226 19.07 -11.27 -3.49
CA ARG A 226 19.09 -10.51 -4.76
C ARG A 226 19.82 -9.18 -4.64
N TYR A 227 19.59 -8.45 -3.54
CA TYR A 227 20.30 -7.19 -3.30
C TYR A 227 21.82 -7.38 -3.26
N ARG A 228 22.30 -8.44 -2.60
CA ARG A 228 23.73 -8.78 -2.52
C ARG A 228 24.38 -9.11 -3.86
N VAL A 229 23.60 -9.60 -4.83
CA VAL A 229 24.09 -9.90 -6.19
C VAL A 229 23.95 -8.67 -7.11
N GLY A 230 23.56 -7.51 -6.57
CA GLY A 230 23.55 -6.22 -7.27
C GLY A 230 22.18 -5.73 -7.73
N ASP A 231 21.08 -6.43 -7.40
CA ASP A 231 19.72 -5.97 -7.72
C ASP A 231 19.26 -4.90 -6.72
N THR A 232 19.57 -3.64 -7.00
CA THR A 232 19.22 -2.48 -6.16
C THR A 232 17.71 -2.27 -6.03
N ASN A 233 16.90 -2.79 -6.96
CA ASN A 233 15.44 -2.71 -6.88
C ASN A 233 14.84 -3.63 -5.80
N CYS A 234 15.65 -4.53 -5.24
CA CYS A 234 15.27 -5.45 -4.17
C CYS A 234 15.89 -5.08 -2.81
N ARG A 235 16.34 -3.83 -2.62
CA ARG A 235 16.88 -3.37 -1.34
C ARG A 235 15.79 -3.34 -0.26
N PRO A 236 16.00 -3.96 0.92
CA PRO A 236 15.09 -3.83 2.05
C PRO A 236 15.00 -2.38 2.50
N ASP A 237 13.79 -1.94 2.79
CA ASP A 237 13.48 -0.59 3.25
C ASP A 237 12.80 -0.63 4.63
N GLN A 238 12.54 0.55 5.19
CA GLN A 238 11.79 0.73 6.44
C GLN A 238 10.47 -0.07 6.45
N VAL A 239 9.74 -0.11 5.34
CA VAL A 239 8.47 -0.85 5.22
C VAL A 239 8.70 -2.36 5.35
N THR A 240 9.78 -2.86 4.76
CA THR A 240 10.18 -4.27 4.83
C THR A 240 10.42 -4.67 6.29
N ILE A 241 11.27 -3.92 6.99
CA ILE A 241 11.66 -4.25 8.37
C ILE A 241 10.50 -4.05 9.35
N ASN A 242 9.71 -2.97 9.21
CA ASN A 242 8.50 -2.77 10.01
C ASN A 242 7.45 -3.88 9.79
N SER A 243 7.39 -4.46 8.60
CA SER A 243 6.53 -5.60 8.34
C SER A 243 7.04 -6.85 9.07
N ILE A 244 8.34 -7.11 9.04
CA ILE A 244 8.98 -8.24 9.76
C ILE A 244 8.83 -8.11 11.28
N ILE A 245 9.10 -6.92 11.85
CA ILE A 245 8.85 -6.62 13.26
C ILE A 245 7.38 -6.91 13.59
N GLY A 246 6.45 -6.48 12.73
CA GLY A 246 5.02 -6.74 12.92
C GLY A 246 4.62 -8.21 12.83
N VAL A 247 5.28 -9.01 11.98
CA VAL A 247 5.03 -10.46 11.91
C VAL A 247 5.44 -11.13 13.21
N TRP A 248 6.64 -10.80 13.73
CA TRP A 248 7.12 -11.32 15.00
C TRP A 248 6.27 -10.83 16.18
N ALA A 249 5.92 -9.55 16.23
CA ALA A 249 5.09 -8.98 17.29
C ALA A 249 3.69 -9.63 17.41
N ASN A 250 3.12 -10.06 16.28
CA ASN A 250 1.84 -10.75 16.26
C ASN A 250 1.97 -12.27 16.54
N SER A 251 3.18 -12.81 16.49
CA SER A 251 3.42 -14.23 16.74
C SER A 251 3.18 -14.58 18.20
N ARG A 252 2.70 -15.79 18.44
CA ARG A 252 2.52 -16.37 19.78
C ARG A 252 3.69 -17.26 20.20
N GLU A 253 4.76 -17.26 19.42
CA GLU A 253 5.96 -18.04 19.72
C GLU A 253 6.71 -17.47 20.93
N THR A 254 7.35 -18.35 21.69
CA THR A 254 8.27 -17.95 22.75
C THR A 254 9.47 -17.22 22.13
N GLY A 255 9.84 -16.06 22.67
CA GLY A 255 10.93 -15.26 22.13
C GLY A 255 10.52 -14.29 21.00
N ALA A 256 9.24 -14.21 20.66
CA ALA A 256 8.76 -13.41 19.54
C ALA A 256 8.98 -11.89 19.73
N ALA A 257 8.79 -11.39 20.94
CA ALA A 257 9.03 -9.97 21.27
C ALA A 257 10.52 -9.61 21.21
N GLU A 258 11.39 -10.51 21.67
CA GLU A 258 12.85 -10.39 21.63
C GLU A 258 13.36 -10.42 20.18
N ARG A 259 12.77 -11.28 19.34
CA ARG A 259 13.04 -11.29 17.89
C ARG A 259 12.60 -9.98 17.24
N ALA A 260 11.43 -9.46 17.57
CA ALA A 260 10.96 -8.16 17.07
C ALA A 260 11.91 -7.01 17.49
N GLU A 261 12.38 -7.00 18.74
CA GLU A 261 13.36 -6.03 19.21
C GLU A 261 14.72 -6.17 18.52
N THR A 262 15.14 -7.40 18.18
CA THR A 262 16.40 -7.64 17.44
C THR A 262 16.37 -6.95 16.07
N TYR A 263 15.24 -7.02 15.35
CA TYR A 263 15.08 -6.31 14.09
C TYR A 263 15.00 -4.78 14.27
N LEU A 264 14.39 -4.29 15.36
CA LEU A 264 14.42 -2.86 15.69
C LEU A 264 15.85 -2.38 15.96
N LYS A 265 16.65 -3.14 16.71
CA LYS A 265 18.07 -2.83 16.95
C LYS A 265 18.89 -2.85 15.67
N PHE A 266 18.66 -3.82 14.79
CA PHE A 266 19.29 -3.88 13.48
C PHE A 266 18.97 -2.62 12.64
N MET A 267 17.72 -2.17 12.67
CA MET A 267 17.26 -0.96 12.00
C MET A 267 17.92 0.30 12.58
N GLU A 268 18.00 0.40 13.91
CA GLU A 268 18.73 1.49 14.58
C GLU A 268 20.22 1.47 14.22
N GLN A 269 20.86 0.30 14.21
CA GLN A 269 22.28 0.17 13.93
C GLN A 269 22.60 0.69 12.52
N LEU A 270 21.83 0.25 11.52
CA LEU A 270 22.07 0.68 10.14
C LEU A 270 21.80 2.17 9.93
N TYR A 271 20.78 2.73 10.58
CA TYR A 271 20.50 4.15 10.44
C TYR A 271 21.51 5.03 11.19
N TYR A 272 21.77 4.77 12.47
CA TYR A 272 22.58 5.65 13.31
C TYR A 272 24.09 5.40 13.22
N GLU A 273 24.53 4.18 12.90
CA GLU A 273 25.97 3.85 12.83
C GLU A 273 26.47 3.76 11.38
N ALA A 274 25.62 3.30 10.45
CA ALA A 274 25.99 3.12 9.04
C ALA A 274 25.36 4.17 8.09
N ASP A 275 24.68 5.18 8.65
CA ASP A 275 24.07 6.31 7.91
C ASP A 275 23.10 5.87 6.79
N ASP A 276 22.38 4.76 7.00
CA ASP A 276 21.42 4.25 6.04
C ASP A 276 20.02 4.88 6.23
N GLU A 277 19.77 6.01 5.55
CA GLU A 277 18.49 6.71 5.58
C GLU A 277 17.29 5.85 5.17
N SER A 278 17.49 4.79 4.37
CA SER A 278 16.38 3.95 3.89
C SER A 278 15.75 3.08 4.99
N LEU A 279 16.42 3.00 6.14
CA LEU A 279 16.04 2.20 7.30
C LEU A 279 15.84 3.06 8.55
N LYS A 280 15.51 4.35 8.41
CA LYS A 280 15.18 5.23 9.53
C LYS A 280 14.03 4.66 10.39
N PRO A 281 14.27 4.34 11.69
CA PRO A 281 13.19 3.92 12.60
C PRO A 281 12.18 5.03 12.83
N ASP A 282 10.90 4.69 12.93
CA ASP A 282 9.81 5.63 13.24
C ASP A 282 9.01 5.18 14.47
N SER A 283 8.05 5.99 14.88
CA SER A 283 7.13 5.64 15.97
C SER A 283 6.41 4.30 15.74
N ILE A 284 6.19 3.86 14.49
CA ILE A 284 5.58 2.55 14.20
C ILE A 284 6.54 1.43 14.57
N SER A 285 7.84 1.54 14.24
CA SER A 285 8.88 0.56 14.58
C SER A 285 8.92 0.29 16.09
N TYR A 286 8.99 1.34 16.91
CA TYR A 286 9.04 1.21 18.37
C TYR A 286 7.71 0.74 18.96
N ASN A 287 6.59 1.34 18.54
CA ASN A 287 5.26 0.99 19.07
C ASN A 287 4.93 -0.49 18.83
N THR A 288 5.37 -1.06 17.70
CA THR A 288 5.14 -2.47 17.38
C THR A 288 5.89 -3.40 18.34
N VAL A 289 7.14 -3.05 18.72
CA VAL A 289 7.92 -3.83 19.70
C VAL A 289 7.37 -3.67 21.13
N ILE A 290 6.97 -2.45 21.50
CA ILE A 290 6.33 -2.17 22.80
C ILE A 290 5.04 -2.98 22.93
N ASP A 291 4.21 -3.02 21.89
CA ASP A 291 2.97 -3.81 21.88
C ASP A 291 3.27 -5.32 21.97
N ALA A 292 4.31 -5.83 21.28
CA ALA A 292 4.72 -7.24 21.39
C ALA A 292 5.00 -7.63 22.85
N TYR A 293 5.79 -6.82 23.56
CA TYR A 293 6.08 -7.04 24.97
C TYR A 293 4.84 -6.87 25.88
N ALA A 294 3.89 -6.01 25.50
CA ALA A 294 2.63 -5.84 26.21
C ALA A 294 1.74 -7.10 26.16
N TRP A 295 1.91 -7.96 25.16
CA TRP A 295 1.17 -9.23 25.03
C TRP A 295 1.80 -10.37 25.85
N CYS A 296 3.09 -10.30 26.18
CA CYS A 296 3.75 -11.28 27.05
C CYS A 296 3.10 -11.38 28.44
N SER A 297 2.42 -10.32 28.90
CA SER A 297 1.69 -10.27 30.19
C SER A 297 2.55 -10.71 31.38
N SER A 298 3.83 -10.32 31.36
CA SER A 298 4.81 -10.64 32.40
C SER A 298 5.43 -9.35 32.93
N THR A 299 5.95 -9.42 34.15
CA THR A 299 6.71 -8.32 34.75
C THR A 299 7.88 -7.92 33.87
N GLU A 300 8.68 -8.90 33.43
CA GLU A 300 9.80 -8.67 32.51
C GLU A 300 9.36 -7.98 31.22
N GLY A 301 8.26 -8.43 30.60
CA GLY A 301 7.72 -7.80 29.39
C GLY A 301 7.41 -6.32 29.59
N ALA A 302 6.86 -5.92 30.74
CA ALA A 302 6.59 -4.51 31.01
C ALA A 302 7.86 -3.67 31.22
N HIS A 303 8.90 -4.21 31.87
CA HIS A 303 10.20 -3.55 31.98
C HIS A 303 10.85 -3.40 30.61
N ARG A 304 10.87 -4.47 29.79
CA ARG A 304 11.40 -4.42 28.41
C ARG A 304 10.65 -3.42 27.54
N ALA A 305 9.31 -3.37 27.63
CA ALA A 305 8.50 -2.36 26.95
C ALA A 305 8.89 -0.93 27.37
N GLU A 306 9.12 -0.70 28.68
CA GLU A 306 9.59 0.59 29.19
C GLU A 306 11.01 0.93 28.72
N GLU A 307 11.92 -0.04 28.63
CA GLU A 307 13.26 0.18 28.09
C GLU A 307 13.24 0.59 26.62
N VAL A 308 12.39 -0.04 25.80
CA VAL A 308 12.20 0.33 24.39
C VAL A 308 11.61 1.74 24.27
N TYR A 309 10.63 2.08 25.12
CA TYR A 309 10.08 3.45 25.20
C TYR A 309 11.14 4.49 25.60
N ASN A 310 11.95 4.20 26.61
CA ASN A 310 12.99 5.11 27.08
C ASN A 310 14.07 5.32 26.00
N ARG A 311 14.40 4.28 25.23
CA ARG A 311 15.28 4.40 24.04
C ARG A 311 14.69 5.33 22.98
N MET A 312 13.42 5.16 22.62
CA MET A 312 12.70 6.04 21.69
C MET A 312 12.73 7.49 22.17
N GLN A 313 12.40 7.72 23.45
CA GLN A 313 12.37 9.06 24.04
C GLN A 313 13.75 9.70 24.07
N LYS A 314 14.80 8.96 24.46
CA LYS A 314 16.18 9.45 24.46
C LYS A 314 16.63 9.88 23.07
N LYS A 315 16.29 9.10 22.03
CA LYS A 315 16.62 9.43 20.65
C LYS A 315 15.86 10.66 20.16
N PHE A 316 14.55 10.75 20.42
CA PHE A 316 13.75 11.95 20.10
C PHE A 316 14.34 13.22 20.74
N LEU A 317 14.73 13.16 22.02
CA LEU A 317 15.33 14.31 22.71
C LEU A 317 16.71 14.68 22.18
N ALA A 318 17.48 13.71 21.68
CA ALA A 318 18.81 13.94 21.12
C ALA A 318 18.77 14.50 19.69
N THR A 319 17.84 14.04 18.85
CA THR A 319 17.77 14.42 17.42
C THR A 319 16.73 15.49 17.11
N GLY A 320 15.70 15.66 17.96
CA GLY A 320 14.55 16.51 17.68
C GLY A 320 13.65 15.96 16.56
N ASP A 321 13.79 14.68 16.20
CA ASP A 321 13.10 14.08 15.07
C ASP A 321 11.64 13.73 15.39
N ASP A 322 10.71 14.45 14.77
CA ASP A 322 9.27 14.28 15.03
C ASP A 322 8.71 12.89 14.70
N ASP A 323 9.36 12.12 13.83
CA ASP A 323 8.97 10.74 13.53
C ASP A 323 9.15 9.80 14.74
N LEU A 324 10.04 10.17 15.67
CA LEU A 324 10.33 9.45 16.92
C LEU A 324 9.56 9.99 18.12
N ARG A 325 8.74 11.05 17.94
CA ARG A 325 8.01 11.65 19.05
C ARG A 325 7.02 10.64 19.64
N PRO A 326 7.13 10.30 20.95
CA PRO A 326 6.14 9.45 21.60
C PRO A 326 4.75 10.06 21.48
N ASN A 327 3.81 9.30 20.96
CA ASN A 327 2.46 9.76 20.70
C ASN A 327 1.43 9.01 21.58
N ILE A 328 0.15 9.29 21.38
CA ILE A 328 -0.93 8.66 22.16
C ILE A 328 -0.89 7.14 22.02
N ILE A 329 -0.51 6.60 20.84
CA ILE A 329 -0.41 5.15 20.61
C ILE A 329 0.74 4.57 21.43
N THR A 330 1.91 5.23 21.45
CA THR A 330 3.06 4.83 22.27
C THR A 330 2.70 4.74 23.76
N LEU A 331 2.05 5.79 24.29
CA LEU A 331 1.67 5.81 25.71
C LEU A 331 0.57 4.80 26.04
N THR A 332 -0.37 4.57 25.12
CA THR A 332 -1.45 3.60 25.31
C THR A 332 -0.92 2.16 25.29
N THR A 333 -0.01 1.83 24.37
CA THR A 333 0.63 0.51 24.29
C THR A 333 1.48 0.23 25.53
N LEU A 334 2.26 1.21 26.01
CA LEU A 334 3.01 1.09 27.25
C LEU A 334 2.09 0.96 28.49
N THR A 335 0.96 1.65 28.51
CA THR A 335 -0.07 1.50 29.57
C THR A 335 -0.61 0.07 29.60
N ASN A 336 -0.86 -0.52 28.43
CA ASN A 336 -1.32 -1.91 28.33
C ASN A 336 -0.27 -2.89 28.88
N ALA A 337 1.02 -2.66 28.60
CA ALA A 337 2.10 -3.49 29.13
C ALA A 337 2.11 -3.47 30.67
N TRP A 338 2.14 -2.29 31.28
CA TRP A 338 2.12 -2.15 32.74
C TRP A 338 0.84 -2.70 33.38
N SER A 339 -0.31 -2.47 32.76
CA SER A 339 -1.60 -2.96 33.28
C SER A 339 -1.68 -4.50 33.33
N ARG A 340 -0.93 -5.21 32.49
CA ARG A 340 -0.91 -6.68 32.42
C ARG A 340 0.27 -7.30 33.17
N SER A 341 1.20 -6.49 33.66
CA SER A 341 2.48 -6.94 34.25
C SER A 341 2.35 -7.64 35.61
N GLY A 342 1.29 -7.35 36.37
CA GLY A 342 1.16 -7.75 37.77
C GLY A 342 2.21 -7.13 38.71
N ASP A 343 3.05 -6.21 38.23
CA ASP A 343 4.15 -5.61 39.02
C ASP A 343 3.61 -4.63 40.06
N VAL A 344 4.22 -4.60 41.24
CA VAL A 344 3.95 -3.64 42.33
C VAL A 344 4.12 -2.18 41.85
N LYS A 345 5.04 -1.93 40.93
CA LYS A 345 5.28 -0.60 40.34
C LYS A 345 4.19 -0.19 39.36
N SER A 346 3.35 -1.11 38.90
CA SER A 346 2.34 -0.86 37.86
C SER A 346 1.44 0.34 38.19
N GLU A 347 0.91 0.44 39.41
CA GLU A 347 -0.01 1.53 39.77
C GLU A 347 0.66 2.91 39.64
N SER A 348 1.91 3.04 40.10
CA SER A 348 2.67 4.28 40.01
C SER A 348 2.96 4.67 38.56
N LYS A 349 3.34 3.70 37.72
CA LYS A 349 3.63 3.88 36.29
C LYS A 349 2.37 4.26 35.53
N LEU A 350 1.25 3.60 35.79
CA LEU A 350 -0.04 3.88 35.18
C LEU A 350 -0.54 5.30 35.50
N LYS A 351 -0.35 5.79 36.74
CA LYS A 351 -0.67 7.17 37.12
C LYS A 351 0.12 8.18 36.27
N ASN A 352 1.42 7.96 36.12
CA ASN A 352 2.27 8.83 35.29
C ASN A 352 1.86 8.79 33.81
N LEU A 353 1.65 7.60 33.25
CA LEU A 353 1.25 7.44 31.84
C LEU A 353 -0.11 8.11 31.55
N ARG A 354 -1.10 7.99 32.45
CA ARG A 354 -2.39 8.68 32.32
C ARG A 354 -2.22 10.20 32.32
N TYR A 355 -1.34 10.73 33.17
CA TYR A 355 -1.01 12.15 33.16
C TYR A 355 -0.39 12.58 31.82
N LEU A 356 0.61 11.84 31.32
CA LEU A 356 1.22 12.13 30.01
C LEU A 356 0.21 12.10 28.86
N ILE A 357 -0.69 11.10 28.82
CA ILE A 357 -1.75 11.00 27.80
C ILE A 357 -2.66 12.24 27.83
N SER A 358 -3.00 12.73 29.02
CA SER A 358 -3.84 13.93 29.18
C SER A 358 -3.15 15.18 28.61
N GLN A 359 -1.84 15.33 28.84
CA GLN A 359 -1.04 16.44 28.32
C GLN A 359 -0.94 16.39 26.79
N THR A 360 -0.64 15.21 26.22
CA THR A 360 -0.55 15.03 24.77
C THR A 360 -1.89 15.30 24.07
N ARG A 361 -3.02 14.89 24.66
CA ARG A 361 -4.37 15.21 24.13
C ARG A 361 -4.68 16.69 24.15
N ASN A 362 -4.24 17.42 25.19
CA ASN A 362 -4.47 18.85 25.32
C ASN A 362 -3.60 19.68 24.35
N GLN A 363 -2.37 19.24 24.08
CA GLN A 363 -1.50 19.85 23.07
C GLN A 363 -2.04 19.65 21.64
N GLY A 364 -2.55 18.46 21.31
CA GLY A 364 -3.14 18.19 20.00
C GLY A 364 -4.37 19.06 19.68
N LYS A 365 -5.19 19.40 20.67
CA LYS A 365 -6.36 20.30 20.51
C LYS A 365 -6.01 21.78 20.30
N LYS A 366 -4.79 22.21 20.68
CA LYS A 366 -4.34 23.59 20.49
C LYS A 366 -3.76 23.87 19.11
N VAL A 367 -3.31 22.83 18.39
CA VAL A 367 -2.73 22.93 17.04
C VAL A 367 -3.79 22.81 15.94
N SER A 368 -5.00 22.35 16.29
CA SER A 368 -6.14 22.16 15.37
C SER A 368 -7.18 23.29 15.38
N LYS A 369 -6.84 24.44 15.96
CA LYS A 369 -7.59 25.71 15.86
C LYS A 369 -6.70 26.70 15.12
#